data_AF-A0A950A8J9-F1
#
_entry.id   AF-A0A950A8J9-F1
#
_cell.length_a   1.000
_cell.length_b   1.000
_cell.length_c   1.000
_cell.angle_alpha   90.00
_cell.angle_beta   90.00
_cell.angle_gamma   90.00
#
_symmetry.space_group_name_H-M   'P 1'
#
loop_
_entity.id
_entity.type
_entity.pdbx_description
1 polymer ?
#
loop_
_entity_poly.entity_id
_entity_poly.type
_entity_poly.pdbx_seq_one_letter_code
_entity_poly.pdbx_strand_id
1 'polypeptide(L)'
;MRKQVQDQAIVCGGFLVSEGREAIQRRSEAGGIQLSNLDAEEISESLGHDPLLIALRDPRSPSGPERVIEEFIGGNINRLAAERREYTSGDYRAVLGAILRAMLRHRELNPSWFTLLGWIGDDSSISLPLRHLVFDSAIVRLSGAANEILIFRHNRVRDALFSDLVADLIRTDALEHSLLREPYFAETIAAALMHENIPVSFVDRVRDENPLALFHALRLFGEPSRPIHDRQSASAAGLGRQPCRAFSDDLPRDHLRSKG
;
A
#
# COMPACT_ATOMS: atom_id res chain seq x y z
N MET A 1 13.93 8.04 -28.97
CA MET A 1 14.00 7.08 -27.85
C MET A 1 12.62 6.73 -27.25
N ARG A 2 11.72 7.69 -26.97
CA ARG A 2 10.33 7.42 -26.49
C ARG A 2 9.49 6.50 -27.40
N LYS A 3 9.67 6.60 -28.72
CA LYS A 3 8.89 5.86 -29.73
C LYS A 3 9.23 4.37 -29.86
N GLN A 4 10.48 3.98 -29.56
CA GLN A 4 10.93 2.57 -29.68
C GLN A 4 10.60 1.73 -28.44
N VAL A 5 10.38 2.35 -27.28
CA VAL A 5 10.01 1.63 -26.04
C VAL A 5 8.51 1.29 -26.02
N GLN A 6 7.67 2.05 -26.72
CA GLN A 6 6.23 1.77 -26.82
C GLN A 6 5.91 0.51 -27.65
N ASP A 7 6.69 0.22 -28.70
CA ASP A 7 6.45 -0.94 -29.58
C ASP A 7 6.84 -2.29 -28.94
N GLN A 8 7.49 -2.28 -27.77
CA GLN A 8 7.88 -3.48 -27.02
C GLN A 8 7.18 -3.61 -25.66
N ALA A 9 6.31 -2.66 -25.31
CA ALA A 9 5.56 -2.70 -24.07
C ALA A 9 4.19 -3.35 -24.30
N ILE A 10 4.00 -4.57 -23.80
CA ILE A 10 2.65 -5.11 -23.61
C ILE A 10 2.07 -4.40 -22.38
N VAL A 11 1.22 -3.41 -22.62
CA VAL A 11 0.44 -2.77 -21.57
C VAL A 11 -0.80 -3.63 -21.36
N CYS A 12 -0.79 -4.46 -20.32
CA CYS A 12 -2.01 -5.11 -19.83
C CYS A 12 -2.89 -4.02 -19.22
N GLY A 13 -3.88 -3.53 -19.97
CA GLY A 13 -4.91 -2.61 -19.48
C GLY A 13 -5.92 -3.31 -18.57
N GLY A 14 -6.86 -2.53 -18.02
CA GLY A 14 -8.06 -3.08 -17.39
C GLY A 14 -8.91 -3.87 -18.39
N PHE A 15 -9.95 -4.52 -17.90
CA PHE A 15 -10.91 -5.18 -18.77
C PHE A 15 -11.58 -4.18 -19.71
N LEU A 16 -11.94 -4.65 -20.91
CA LEU A 16 -12.92 -3.96 -21.73
C LEU A 16 -14.27 -3.91 -21.00
N VAL A 17 -15.12 -2.94 -21.34
CA VAL A 17 -16.45 -2.78 -20.72
C VAL A 17 -17.24 -4.10 -20.71
N SER A 18 -17.26 -4.81 -21.86
CA SER A 18 -17.93 -6.10 -21.99
C SER A 18 -17.30 -7.20 -21.14
N GLU A 19 -15.97 -7.25 -21.06
CA GLU A 19 -15.23 -8.22 -20.25
C GLU A 19 -15.47 -8.00 -18.76
N GLY A 20 -15.47 -6.74 -18.31
CA GLY A 20 -15.73 -6.38 -16.92
C GLY A 20 -17.16 -6.71 -16.49
N ARG A 21 -18.16 -6.41 -17.35
CA ARG A 21 -19.55 -6.80 -17.12
C ARG A 21 -19.70 -8.31 -17.00
N GLU A 22 -19.14 -9.06 -17.95
CA GLU A 22 -19.19 -10.53 -17.93
C GLU A 22 -18.50 -11.10 -16.68
N ALA A 23 -17.36 -10.53 -16.26
CA ALA A 23 -16.65 -10.95 -15.07
C ALA A 23 -17.48 -10.72 -13.80
N ILE A 24 -18.17 -9.58 -13.69
CA ILE A 24 -19.09 -9.30 -12.57
C ILE A 24 -20.27 -10.26 -12.56
N GLN A 25 -20.86 -10.56 -13.72
CA GLN A 25 -21.96 -11.52 -13.84
C GLN A 25 -21.52 -12.91 -13.39
N ARG A 26 -20.46 -13.47 -13.99
CA ARG A 26 -19.95 -14.81 -13.62
C ARG A 26 -19.64 -14.93 -12.14
N ARG A 27 -19.06 -13.88 -11.56
CA ARG A 27 -18.72 -13.86 -10.13
C ARG A 27 -19.96 -13.79 -9.24
N SER A 28 -20.95 -13.01 -9.63
CA SER A 28 -22.21 -12.89 -8.89
C SER A 28 -23.03 -14.17 -8.97
N GLU A 29 -23.06 -14.81 -10.14
CA GLU A 29 -23.67 -16.12 -10.37
C GLU A 29 -23.05 -17.20 -9.50
N ALA A 30 -21.71 -17.22 -9.37
CA ALA A 30 -21.01 -18.12 -8.44
C ALA A 30 -21.41 -17.89 -6.97
N GLY A 31 -21.86 -16.68 -6.63
CA GLY A 31 -22.43 -16.32 -5.32
C GLY A 31 -23.94 -16.54 -5.21
N GLY A 32 -24.60 -17.03 -6.26
CA GLY A 32 -26.05 -17.24 -6.34
C GLY A 32 -26.86 -15.96 -6.61
N ILE A 33 -26.23 -14.89 -7.12
CA ILE A 33 -26.86 -13.60 -7.41
C ILE A 33 -26.93 -13.40 -8.92
N GLN A 34 -28.14 -13.20 -9.44
CA GLN A 34 -28.36 -12.84 -10.83
C GLN A 34 -28.41 -11.32 -10.95
N LEU A 35 -27.49 -10.74 -11.74
CA LEU A 35 -27.43 -9.30 -11.99
C LEU A 35 -27.89 -9.00 -13.41
N SER A 36 -28.59 -7.88 -13.59
CA SER A 36 -28.89 -7.40 -14.93
C SER A 36 -27.62 -6.92 -15.64
N ASN A 37 -27.66 -6.78 -16.96
CA ASN A 37 -26.54 -6.23 -17.72
C ASN A 37 -26.19 -4.81 -17.26
N LEU A 38 -27.20 -4.00 -16.92
CA LEU A 38 -27.02 -2.62 -16.48
C LEU A 38 -26.32 -2.58 -15.11
N ASP A 39 -26.79 -3.36 -14.14
CA ASP A 39 -26.20 -3.39 -12.79
C ASP A 39 -24.75 -3.90 -12.84
N ALA A 40 -24.48 -4.94 -13.63
CA ALA A 40 -23.15 -5.50 -13.76
C ALA A 40 -22.17 -4.53 -14.44
N GLU A 41 -22.65 -3.74 -15.39
CA GLU A 41 -21.86 -2.70 -16.07
C GLU A 41 -21.57 -1.52 -15.13
N GLU A 42 -22.56 -1.03 -14.40
CA GLU A 42 -22.39 0.04 -13.40
C GLU A 42 -21.40 -0.35 -12.30
N ILE A 43 -21.50 -1.59 -11.78
CA ILE A 43 -20.52 -2.10 -10.81
C ILE A 43 -19.13 -2.16 -11.44
N SER A 44 -19.00 -2.73 -12.65
CA SER A 44 -17.72 -2.85 -13.35
C SER A 44 -17.07 -1.47 -13.61
N GLU A 45 -17.86 -0.49 -14.03
CA GLU A 45 -17.43 0.89 -14.26
C GLU A 45 -16.97 1.56 -12.96
N SER A 46 -17.71 1.38 -11.86
CA SER A 46 -17.31 1.89 -10.54
C SER A 46 -15.95 1.34 -10.09
N LEU A 47 -15.63 0.09 -10.44
CA LEU A 47 -14.34 -0.56 -10.17
C LEU A 47 -13.24 -0.17 -11.17
N GLY A 48 -13.53 0.73 -12.12
CA GLY A 48 -12.61 1.12 -13.20
C GLY A 48 -12.27 -0.01 -14.16
N HIS A 49 -13.16 -1.00 -14.29
CA HIS A 49 -12.95 -2.24 -15.02
C HIS A 49 -11.69 -3.01 -14.59
N ASP A 50 -11.29 -2.85 -13.32
CA ASP A 50 -10.07 -3.44 -12.79
C ASP A 50 -10.26 -4.95 -12.50
N PRO A 51 -9.52 -5.84 -13.18
CA PRO A 51 -9.67 -7.28 -13.00
C PRO A 51 -9.43 -7.75 -11.56
N LEU A 52 -8.50 -7.12 -10.84
CA LEU A 52 -8.22 -7.46 -9.45
C LEU A 52 -9.39 -7.05 -8.56
N LEU A 53 -9.87 -5.81 -8.65
CA LEU A 53 -10.97 -5.36 -7.80
C LEU A 53 -12.24 -6.19 -8.06
N ILE A 54 -12.54 -6.48 -9.32
CA ILE A 54 -13.62 -7.40 -9.70
C ILE A 54 -13.40 -8.78 -9.06
N ALA A 55 -12.18 -9.31 -9.09
CA ALA A 55 -11.84 -10.61 -8.51
C ALA A 55 -11.77 -10.65 -6.97
N LEU A 56 -11.72 -9.50 -6.28
CA LEU A 56 -11.68 -9.44 -4.82
C LEU A 56 -13.04 -9.07 -4.21
N ARG A 57 -13.90 -8.35 -4.95
CA ARG A 57 -15.23 -7.92 -4.48
C ARG A 57 -16.08 -9.09 -4.00
N ASP A 58 -16.74 -8.94 -2.86
CA ASP A 58 -17.83 -9.82 -2.45
C ASP A 58 -19.11 -9.41 -3.20
N PRO A 59 -19.74 -10.31 -4.00
CA PRO A 59 -21.00 -10.02 -4.68
C PRO A 59 -22.10 -9.46 -3.77
N ARG A 60 -22.09 -9.82 -2.49
CA ARG A 60 -23.10 -9.43 -1.49
C ARG A 60 -22.78 -8.11 -0.79
N SER A 61 -21.57 -7.58 -0.97
CA SER A 61 -21.19 -6.31 -0.33
C SER A 61 -21.76 -5.12 -1.09
N PRO A 62 -22.45 -4.19 -0.40
CA PRO A 62 -22.94 -2.95 -1.01
C PRO A 62 -21.85 -1.89 -1.18
N SER A 63 -20.61 -2.15 -0.76
CA SER A 63 -19.58 -1.12 -0.66
C SER A 63 -18.96 -0.71 -1.99
N GLY A 64 -18.49 0.52 -2.01
CA GLY A 64 -17.84 1.15 -3.15
C GLY A 64 -16.45 0.56 -3.47
N PRO A 65 -15.91 0.91 -4.66
CA PRO A 65 -14.62 0.43 -5.17
C PRO A 65 -13.45 0.65 -4.21
N GLU A 66 -13.47 1.76 -3.47
CA GLU A 66 -12.41 2.17 -2.55
C GLU A 66 -12.23 1.22 -1.36
N ARG A 67 -13.26 0.46 -1.00
CA ARG A 67 -13.23 -0.44 0.17
C ARG A 67 -13.04 -1.92 -0.18
N VAL A 68 -13.04 -2.28 -1.46
CA VAL A 68 -12.99 -3.69 -1.90
C VAL A 68 -11.79 -4.45 -1.31
N ILE A 69 -10.61 -3.81 -1.25
CA ILE A 69 -9.40 -4.43 -0.69
C ILE A 69 -9.49 -4.54 0.84
N GLU A 70 -9.98 -3.49 1.52
CA GLU A 70 -10.18 -3.47 2.98
C GLU A 70 -11.15 -4.58 3.40
N GLU A 71 -12.27 -4.72 2.68
CA GLU A 71 -13.29 -5.74 2.89
C GLU A 71 -12.77 -7.13 2.60
N PHE A 72 -11.99 -7.29 1.53
CA PHE A 72 -11.35 -8.56 1.23
C PHE A 72 -10.43 -9.01 2.38
N ILE A 73 -9.57 -8.12 2.88
CA ILE A 73 -8.68 -8.40 4.01
C ILE A 73 -9.50 -8.73 5.27
N GLY A 74 -10.46 -7.88 5.61
CA GLY A 74 -11.29 -8.05 6.80
C GLY A 74 -12.16 -9.29 6.77
N GLY A 75 -12.77 -9.59 5.62
CA GLY A 75 -13.59 -10.77 5.39
C GLY A 75 -12.80 -12.07 5.54
N ASN A 76 -11.58 -12.13 4.98
CA ASN A 76 -10.72 -13.31 5.14
C ASN A 76 -10.24 -13.49 6.58
N ILE A 77 -9.88 -12.42 7.28
CA ILE A 77 -9.50 -12.50 8.71
C ILE A 77 -10.68 -13.00 9.55
N ASN A 78 -11.88 -12.46 9.33
CA ASN A 78 -13.08 -12.86 10.05
C ASN A 78 -13.45 -14.32 9.77
N ARG A 79 -13.35 -14.75 8.51
CA ARG A 79 -13.55 -16.15 8.12
C ARG A 79 -12.55 -17.06 8.83
N LEU A 80 -11.26 -16.75 8.77
CA LEU A 80 -10.20 -17.54 9.40
C LEU A 80 -10.40 -17.67 10.91
N ALA A 81 -10.78 -16.57 11.59
CA ALA A 81 -11.11 -16.57 13.02
C ALA A 81 -12.32 -17.46 13.34
N ALA A 82 -13.37 -17.38 12.53
CA ALA A 82 -14.58 -18.19 12.71
C ALA A 82 -14.35 -19.70 12.45
N GLU A 83 -13.51 -20.03 11.48
CA GLU A 83 -13.16 -21.41 11.10
C GLU A 83 -12.25 -22.08 12.14
N ARG A 84 -11.19 -21.39 12.57
CA ARG A 84 -10.19 -21.95 13.49
C ARG A 84 -10.65 -21.91 14.95
N ARG A 85 -11.33 -20.85 15.38
CA ARG A 85 -11.78 -20.61 16.77
C ARG A 85 -10.67 -20.65 17.84
N GLU A 86 -9.42 -20.53 17.43
CA GLU A 86 -8.25 -20.48 18.33
C GLU A 86 -7.85 -19.03 18.66
N TYR A 87 -8.03 -18.13 17.69
CA TYR A 87 -7.66 -16.72 17.78
C TYR A 87 -8.78 -15.85 17.23
N THR A 88 -8.92 -14.64 17.78
CA THR A 88 -9.91 -13.66 17.34
C THR A 88 -9.44 -12.95 16.06
N SER A 89 -10.35 -12.28 15.37
CA SER A 89 -10.00 -11.37 14.26
C SER A 89 -9.01 -10.28 14.71
N GLY A 90 -9.09 -9.85 15.97
CA GLY A 90 -8.17 -8.86 16.54
C GLY A 90 -6.75 -9.39 16.63
N ASP A 91 -6.58 -10.64 17.05
CA ASP A 91 -5.27 -11.29 17.17
C ASP A 91 -4.59 -11.41 15.80
N TYR A 92 -5.33 -11.86 14.77
CA TYR A 92 -4.79 -11.93 13.41
C TYR A 92 -4.40 -10.56 12.86
N ARG A 93 -5.19 -9.51 13.12
CA ARG A 93 -4.83 -8.13 12.73
C ARG A 93 -3.59 -7.64 13.47
N ALA A 94 -3.47 -7.96 14.76
CA ALA A 94 -2.31 -7.59 15.56
C ALA A 94 -1.03 -8.25 15.01
N VAL A 95 -1.09 -9.54 14.68
CA VAL A 95 0.02 -10.28 14.08
C VAL A 95 0.37 -9.75 12.69
N LEU A 96 -0.62 -9.47 11.85
CA LEU A 96 -0.39 -8.86 10.54
C LEU A 96 0.30 -7.49 10.67
N GLY A 97 -0.17 -6.66 11.61
CA GLY A 97 0.49 -5.39 11.93
C GLY A 97 1.91 -5.56 12.46
N ALA A 98 2.17 -6.58 13.28
CA ALA A 98 3.50 -6.88 13.82
C ALA A 98 4.49 -7.27 12.71
N ILE A 99 4.10 -8.14 11.77
CA ILE A 99 4.99 -8.51 10.66
C ILE A 99 5.26 -7.32 9.73
N LEU A 100 4.24 -6.51 9.43
CA LEU A 100 4.41 -5.33 8.58
C LEU A 100 5.34 -4.31 9.23
N ARG A 101 5.24 -4.11 10.55
CA ARG A 101 6.17 -3.26 11.32
C ARG A 101 7.61 -3.79 11.24
N ALA A 102 7.80 -5.10 11.38
CA ALA A 102 9.12 -5.71 11.24
C ALA A 102 9.69 -5.48 9.82
N MET A 103 8.87 -5.68 8.79
CA MET A 103 9.27 -5.47 7.38
C MET A 103 9.65 -4.01 7.10
N LEU A 104 8.92 -3.03 7.65
CA LEU A 104 9.29 -1.61 7.54
C LEU A 104 10.61 -1.30 8.26
N ARG A 105 10.77 -1.79 9.48
CA ARG A 105 11.98 -1.58 10.28
C ARG A 105 13.23 -2.15 9.61
N HIS A 106 13.12 -3.34 9.02
CA HIS A 106 14.23 -4.00 8.32
C HIS A 106 14.36 -3.57 6.85
N ARG A 107 13.43 -2.77 6.32
CA ARG A 107 13.39 -2.30 4.92
C ARG A 107 13.38 -3.45 3.89
N GLU A 108 12.72 -4.55 4.24
CA GLU A 108 12.68 -5.76 3.42
C GLU A 108 11.22 -6.25 3.29
N LEU A 109 10.66 -6.09 2.08
CA LEU A 109 9.25 -6.34 1.79
C LEU A 109 8.91 -7.79 1.42
N ASN A 110 9.91 -8.63 1.15
CA ASN A 110 9.71 -10.05 0.85
C ASN A 110 10.74 -10.90 1.59
N PRO A 111 10.75 -10.88 2.94
CA PRO A 111 11.74 -11.62 3.71
C PRO A 111 11.59 -13.12 3.52
N SER A 112 12.69 -13.84 3.69
CA SER A 112 12.61 -15.28 3.89
C SER A 112 11.80 -15.61 5.14
N TRP A 113 11.11 -16.75 5.16
CA TRP A 113 10.34 -17.21 6.29
C TRP A 113 11.22 -17.33 7.54
N PHE A 114 12.45 -17.84 7.40
CA PHE A 114 13.41 -17.93 8.49
C PHE A 114 13.81 -16.55 9.02
N THR A 115 14.11 -15.60 8.12
CA THR A 115 14.44 -14.22 8.48
C THR A 115 13.31 -13.56 9.26
N LEU A 116 12.06 -13.71 8.78
CA LEU A 116 10.88 -13.14 9.41
C LEU A 116 10.65 -13.70 10.81
N LEU A 117 10.77 -15.03 10.99
CA LEU A 117 10.68 -15.66 12.30
C LEU A 117 11.77 -15.14 13.25
N GLY A 118 12.98 -14.91 12.74
CA GLY A 118 14.06 -14.30 13.51
C GLY A 118 13.76 -12.87 13.99
N TRP A 119 12.98 -12.09 13.24
CA TRP A 119 12.59 -10.73 13.64
C TRP A 119 11.52 -10.70 14.73
N ILE A 120 10.55 -11.61 14.68
CA ILE A 120 9.45 -11.66 15.63
C ILE A 120 9.80 -12.45 16.91
N GLY A 121 10.87 -13.25 16.86
CA GLY A 121 11.32 -14.10 17.96
C GLY A 121 10.40 -15.29 18.21
N ASP A 122 10.65 -16.01 19.30
CA ASP A 122 9.90 -17.22 19.70
C ASP A 122 8.57 -16.90 20.40
N ASP A 123 7.95 -15.76 20.11
CA ASP A 123 6.65 -15.42 20.68
C ASP A 123 5.55 -16.27 20.02
N SER A 124 5.07 -17.28 20.76
CA SER A 124 3.97 -18.15 20.33
C SER A 124 2.67 -17.39 20.03
N SER A 125 2.44 -16.24 20.68
CA SER A 125 1.27 -15.39 20.44
C SER A 125 1.31 -14.70 19.07
N ILE A 126 2.48 -14.62 18.44
CA ILE A 126 2.67 -14.05 17.09
C ILE A 126 2.87 -15.17 16.06
N SER A 127 3.76 -16.13 16.35
CA SER A 127 4.19 -17.14 15.39
C SER A 127 3.08 -18.14 15.03
N LEU A 128 2.20 -18.51 15.95
CA LEU A 128 1.09 -19.44 15.66
C LEU A 128 -0.01 -18.80 14.79
N PRO A 129 -0.57 -17.61 15.12
CA PRO A 129 -1.54 -16.97 14.22
C PRO A 129 -0.93 -16.60 12.86
N LEU A 130 0.36 -16.27 12.80
CA LEU A 130 1.05 -16.00 11.54
C LEU A 130 1.06 -17.24 10.64
N ARG A 131 1.33 -18.42 11.21
CA ARG A 131 1.26 -19.67 10.46
C ARG A 131 -0.15 -19.92 9.92
N HIS A 132 -1.20 -19.61 10.69
CA HIS A 132 -2.58 -19.73 10.19
C HIS A 132 -2.84 -18.84 8.99
N LEU A 133 -2.41 -17.57 9.04
CA LEU A 133 -2.54 -16.63 7.92
C LEU A 133 -1.81 -17.13 6.68
N VAL A 134 -0.60 -17.64 6.85
CA VAL A 134 0.21 -18.21 5.76
C VAL A 134 -0.44 -19.46 5.15
N PHE A 135 -0.98 -20.36 5.97
CA PHE A 135 -1.64 -21.59 5.51
C PHE A 135 -2.98 -21.31 4.84
N ASP A 136 -3.74 -20.31 5.31
CA ASP A 136 -4.96 -19.85 4.66
C ASP A 136 -4.67 -19.24 3.28
N SER A 137 -3.49 -18.66 3.09
CA SER A 137 -2.95 -18.15 1.81
C SER A 137 -3.75 -17.03 1.15
N ALA A 138 -4.84 -16.57 1.77
CA ALA A 138 -5.72 -15.57 1.17
C ALA A 138 -5.10 -14.17 1.14
N ILE A 139 -4.27 -13.82 2.13
CA ILE A 139 -3.66 -12.49 2.24
C ILE A 139 -2.14 -12.58 2.02
N VAL A 140 -1.48 -13.49 2.73
CA VAL A 140 -0.04 -13.77 2.65
C VAL A 140 0.18 -15.26 2.46
N ARG A 141 1.24 -15.64 1.75
CA ARG A 141 1.64 -17.04 1.55
C ARG A 141 3.15 -17.18 1.45
N LEU A 142 3.64 -18.41 1.56
CA LEU A 142 5.02 -18.75 1.23
C LEU A 142 5.15 -19.11 -0.24
N SER A 143 6.29 -18.72 -0.84
CA SER A 143 6.67 -19.09 -2.20
C SER A 143 8.11 -19.56 -2.24
N GLY A 144 8.42 -20.50 -3.14
CA GLY A 144 9.73 -21.14 -3.22
C GLY A 144 9.81 -22.42 -2.41
N ALA A 145 10.60 -23.39 -2.90
CA ALA A 145 10.70 -24.73 -2.30
C ALA A 145 11.83 -24.88 -1.28
N ALA A 146 12.98 -24.22 -1.52
CA ALA A 146 14.17 -24.33 -0.66
C ALA A 146 14.45 -23.05 0.15
N ASN A 147 13.95 -21.90 -0.32
CA ASN A 147 14.04 -20.62 0.37
C ASN A 147 12.65 -19.98 0.33
N GLU A 148 11.80 -20.41 1.27
CA GLU A 148 10.44 -19.91 1.39
C GLU A 148 10.47 -18.42 1.67
N ILE A 149 9.95 -17.61 0.75
CA ILE A 149 9.78 -16.17 0.91
C ILE A 149 8.33 -15.85 1.23
N LEU A 150 8.12 -14.92 2.16
CA LEU A 150 6.79 -14.39 2.42
C LEU A 150 6.40 -13.45 1.27
N ILE A 151 5.29 -13.75 0.61
CA ILE A 151 4.71 -12.88 -0.42
C ILE A 151 3.25 -12.59 -0.12
N PHE A 152 2.81 -11.40 -0.48
CA PHE A 152 1.39 -11.04 -0.45
C PHE A 152 0.69 -11.59 -1.68
N ARG A 153 -0.61 -11.84 -1.56
CA ARG A 153 -1.44 -12.31 -2.68
C ARG A 153 -1.35 -11.39 -3.90
N HIS A 154 -1.31 -10.08 -3.66
CA HIS A 154 -1.18 -9.07 -4.69
C HIS A 154 -0.52 -7.81 -4.14
N ASN A 155 0.22 -7.07 -4.99
CA ASN A 155 0.88 -5.81 -4.60
C ASN A 155 -0.13 -4.81 -4.01
N ARG A 156 -1.27 -4.59 -4.65
CA ARG A 156 -2.34 -3.71 -4.09
C ARG A 156 -2.87 -4.12 -2.72
N VAL A 157 -2.88 -5.42 -2.38
CA VAL A 157 -3.26 -5.87 -1.01
C VAL A 157 -2.15 -5.51 -0.02
N ARG A 158 -0.89 -5.77 -0.41
CA ARG A 158 0.30 -5.36 0.36
C ARG A 158 0.32 -3.85 0.60
N ASP A 159 0.13 -3.07 -0.45
CA ASP A 159 0.26 -1.61 -0.42
C ASP A 159 -0.85 -1.00 0.44
N ALA A 160 -2.08 -1.55 0.39
CA ALA A 160 -3.16 -1.18 1.32
C ALA A 160 -2.79 -1.47 2.78
N LEU A 161 -2.26 -2.67 3.07
CA LEU A 161 -1.84 -3.05 4.42
C LEU A 161 -0.72 -2.15 4.97
N PHE A 162 0.27 -1.79 4.15
CA PHE A 162 1.31 -0.85 4.58
C PHE A 162 0.80 0.58 4.71
N SER A 163 -0.10 1.03 3.83
CA SER A 163 -0.77 2.33 3.94
C SER A 163 -1.54 2.46 5.26
N ASP A 164 -2.35 1.45 5.60
CA ASP A 164 -3.09 1.37 6.86
C ASP A 164 -2.13 1.44 8.06
N LEU A 165 -1.07 0.63 8.05
CA LEU A 165 -0.07 0.63 9.13
C LEU A 165 0.62 1.99 9.26
N VAL A 166 1.06 2.61 8.16
CA VAL A 166 1.74 3.90 8.21
C VAL A 166 0.78 4.99 8.67
N ALA A 167 -0.48 4.96 8.25
CA ALA A 167 -1.52 5.86 8.75
C ALA A 167 -1.70 5.72 10.28
N ASP A 168 -1.72 4.49 10.80
CA ASP A 168 -1.77 4.23 12.25
C ASP A 168 -0.55 4.79 12.99
N LEU A 169 0.65 4.58 12.44
CA LEU A 169 1.89 5.09 13.03
C LEU A 169 1.94 6.63 13.00
N ILE A 170 1.38 7.27 11.97
CA ILE A 170 1.25 8.73 11.90
C ILE A 170 0.27 9.22 12.97
N ARG A 171 -0.91 8.60 13.09
CA ARG A 171 -1.95 9.00 14.05
C ARG A 171 -1.50 8.86 15.50
N THR A 172 -0.65 7.88 15.77
CA THR A 172 -0.12 7.59 17.11
C THR A 172 1.24 8.25 17.38
N ASP A 173 1.73 9.09 16.46
CA ASP A 173 3.07 9.72 16.49
C ASP A 173 4.22 8.71 16.73
N ALA A 174 4.04 7.48 16.23
CA ALA A 174 4.98 6.38 16.37
C ALA A 174 5.82 6.13 15.10
N LEU A 175 5.63 6.94 14.05
CA LEU A 175 6.40 6.81 12.81
C LEU A 175 7.85 7.26 13.01
N GLU A 176 8.79 6.32 12.88
CA GLU A 176 10.23 6.59 13.00
C GLU A 176 10.70 7.62 11.97
N HIS A 177 11.50 8.61 12.41
CA HIS A 177 12.04 9.66 11.51
C HIS A 177 12.88 9.10 10.36
N SER A 178 13.61 8.01 10.61
CA SER A 178 14.41 7.32 9.60
C SER A 178 13.57 6.71 8.48
N LEU A 179 12.35 6.25 8.80
CA LEU A 179 11.40 5.70 7.84
C LEU A 179 10.74 6.81 7.03
N LEU A 180 10.39 7.93 7.68
CA LEU A 180 9.82 9.09 6.98
C LEU A 180 10.75 9.60 5.87
N ARG A 181 12.06 9.68 6.13
CA ARG A 181 13.07 10.18 5.18
C ARG A 181 13.39 9.23 4.03
N GLU A 182 12.91 7.99 4.07
CA GLU A 182 13.26 6.95 3.11
C GLU A 182 12.44 7.12 1.82
N PRO A 183 13.05 7.49 0.68
CA PRO A 183 12.32 7.71 -0.57
C PRO A 183 11.64 6.44 -1.09
N TYR A 184 12.17 5.25 -0.75
CA TYR A 184 11.57 3.97 -1.13
C TYR A 184 10.12 3.83 -0.64
N PHE A 185 9.77 4.44 0.51
CA PHE A 185 8.41 4.38 1.07
C PHE A 185 7.54 5.58 0.70
N ALA A 186 7.97 6.44 -0.23
CA ALA A 186 7.25 7.66 -0.57
C ALA A 186 5.81 7.39 -1.05
N GLU A 187 5.58 6.36 -1.86
CA GLU A 187 4.24 5.96 -2.31
C GLU A 187 3.36 5.46 -1.16
N THR A 188 3.93 4.69 -0.24
CA THR A 188 3.21 4.19 0.95
C THR A 188 2.84 5.33 1.89
N ILE A 189 3.76 6.26 2.14
CA ILE A 189 3.50 7.46 2.95
C ILE A 189 2.42 8.31 2.27
N ALA A 190 2.51 8.50 0.94
CA ALA A 190 1.50 9.22 0.18
C ALA A 190 0.10 8.62 0.32
N ALA A 191 -0.02 7.31 0.15
CA ALA A 191 -1.27 6.58 0.35
C ALA A 191 -1.78 6.73 1.78
N ALA A 192 -0.89 6.64 2.78
CA ALA A 192 -1.24 6.81 4.19
C ALA A 192 -1.84 8.18 4.49
N LEU A 193 -1.38 9.25 3.82
CA LEU A 193 -1.94 10.59 3.97
C LEU A 193 -3.37 10.73 3.43
N MET A 194 -3.88 9.78 2.64
CA MET A 194 -5.27 9.78 2.14
C MET A 194 -6.26 9.25 3.18
N HIS A 195 -5.76 8.62 4.25
CA HIS A 195 -6.60 8.12 5.33
C HIS A 195 -7.23 9.26 6.13
N GLU A 196 -8.34 8.94 6.78
CA GLU A 196 -9.03 9.87 7.66
C GLU A 196 -8.23 10.12 8.94
N ASN A 197 -8.45 11.28 9.55
CA ASN A 197 -7.84 11.67 10.83
C ASN A 197 -6.31 11.75 10.84
N ILE A 198 -5.68 11.92 9.68
CA ILE A 198 -4.26 12.27 9.59
C ILE A 198 -4.07 13.74 10.00
N PRO A 199 -3.17 14.07 10.96
CA PRO A 199 -2.93 15.45 11.36
C PRO A 199 -2.43 16.30 10.20
N VAL A 200 -3.06 17.45 9.96
CA VAL A 200 -2.65 18.39 8.89
C VAL A 200 -1.20 18.87 9.08
N SER A 201 -0.76 19.01 10.34
CA SER A 201 0.63 19.36 10.68
C SER A 201 1.64 18.32 10.19
N PHE A 202 1.24 17.06 10.02
CA PHE A 202 2.13 16.02 9.53
C PHE A 202 2.52 16.25 8.06
N VAL A 203 1.67 16.91 7.27
CA VAL A 203 1.98 17.28 5.87
C VAL A 203 3.20 18.19 5.79
N ASP A 204 3.40 19.07 6.77
CA ASP A 204 4.59 19.94 6.81
C ASP A 204 5.85 19.15 7.10
N ARG A 205 5.77 18.17 8.01
CA ARG A 205 6.88 17.24 8.27
C ARG A 205 7.24 16.43 7.02
N VAL A 206 6.24 15.95 6.26
CA VAL A 206 6.46 15.24 4.99
C VAL A 206 7.08 16.16 3.95
N ARG A 207 6.64 17.43 3.84
CA ARG A 207 7.24 18.40 2.91
C ARG A 207 8.73 18.54 3.12
N ASP A 208 9.15 18.62 4.39
CA ASP A 208 10.52 18.92 4.75
C ASP A 208 11.42 17.66 4.71
N GLU A 209 10.87 16.48 5.02
CA GLU A 209 11.64 15.23 5.16
C GLU A 209 11.50 14.26 3.97
N ASN A 210 10.37 14.28 3.26
CA ASN A 210 10.08 13.40 2.12
C ASN A 210 9.13 14.05 1.12
N PRO A 211 9.59 15.09 0.39
CA PRO A 211 8.76 15.82 -0.57
C PRO A 211 8.22 14.93 -1.69
N LEU A 212 8.90 13.83 -2.02
CA LEU A 212 8.44 12.86 -3.03
C LEU A 212 7.08 12.27 -2.67
N ALA A 213 6.84 11.98 -1.39
CA ALA A 213 5.54 11.48 -0.93
C ALA A 213 4.39 12.47 -1.20
N LEU A 214 4.64 13.79 -1.16
CA LEU A 214 3.61 14.78 -1.51
C LEU A 214 3.25 14.75 -3.00
N PHE A 215 4.23 14.55 -3.88
CA PHE A 215 3.97 14.41 -5.31
C PHE A 215 3.16 13.16 -5.63
N HIS A 216 3.45 12.05 -4.96
CA HIS A 216 2.62 10.85 -5.06
C HIS A 216 1.21 11.10 -4.51
N ALA A 217 1.06 11.83 -3.41
CA ALA A 217 -0.25 12.14 -2.83
C ALA A 217 -1.11 12.96 -3.79
N LEU A 218 -0.54 13.98 -4.46
CA LEU A 218 -1.23 14.77 -5.48
C LEU A 218 -1.80 13.92 -6.62
N ARG A 219 -1.05 12.90 -7.04
CA ARG A 219 -1.51 11.96 -8.07
C ARG A 219 -2.70 11.12 -7.61
N LEU A 220 -2.84 10.87 -6.30
CA LEU A 220 -3.88 10.00 -5.74
C LEU A 220 -5.22 10.70 -5.55
N PHE A 221 -5.27 11.92 -5.00
CA PHE A 221 -6.57 12.58 -4.74
C PHE A 221 -7.12 13.37 -5.92
N GLY A 222 -6.28 13.77 -6.88
CA GLY A 222 -6.70 14.55 -8.05
C GLY A 222 -7.18 15.96 -7.68
N GLU A 223 -8.45 16.09 -7.26
CA GLU A 223 -9.05 17.33 -6.80
C GLU A 223 -9.07 17.44 -5.26
N PRO A 224 -8.67 18.57 -4.67
CA PRO A 224 -8.72 18.77 -3.23
C PRO A 224 -10.16 18.76 -2.72
N SER A 225 -10.43 17.92 -1.73
CA SER A 225 -11.77 17.75 -1.13
C SER A 225 -11.75 17.77 0.40
N ARG A 226 -10.56 17.82 1.00
CA ARG A 226 -10.33 17.79 2.45
C ARG A 226 -9.24 18.82 2.81
N PRO A 227 -9.24 19.38 4.03
CA PRO A 227 -8.22 20.34 4.47
C PRO A 227 -6.78 19.82 4.31
N ILE A 228 -6.57 18.50 4.44
CA ILE A 228 -5.28 17.88 4.21
C ILE A 228 -4.85 17.90 2.73
N HIS A 229 -5.78 17.77 1.79
CA HIS A 229 -5.51 17.88 0.34
C HIS A 229 -5.14 19.32 -0.04
N ASP A 230 -5.80 20.31 0.57
CA ASP A 230 -5.44 21.73 0.39
C ASP A 230 -4.02 21.98 0.87
N ARG A 231 -3.66 21.44 2.05
CA ARG A 231 -2.30 21.56 2.58
C ARG A 231 -1.28 20.84 1.71
N GLN A 232 -1.58 19.64 1.22
CA GLN A 232 -0.70 18.90 0.31
C GLN A 232 -0.43 19.69 -0.98
N SER A 233 -1.48 20.28 -1.56
CA SER A 233 -1.40 21.12 -2.76
C SER A 233 -0.56 22.36 -2.53
N ALA A 234 -0.79 23.07 -1.43
CA ALA A 234 -0.02 24.25 -1.05
C ALA A 234 1.45 23.92 -0.77
N SER A 235 1.73 22.83 -0.04
CA SER A 235 3.09 22.40 0.28
C SER A 235 3.87 21.96 -0.96
N ALA A 236 3.24 21.23 -1.88
CA ALA A 236 3.87 20.86 -3.15
C ALA A 236 4.14 22.06 -4.07
N ALA A 237 3.19 23.01 -4.15
CA ALA A 237 3.39 24.25 -4.88
C ALA A 237 4.52 25.13 -4.30
N GLY A 238 4.70 25.09 -2.97
CA GLY A 238 5.81 25.77 -2.28
C GLY A 238 7.19 25.19 -2.61
N LEU A 239 7.29 23.88 -2.83
CA LEU A 239 8.55 23.22 -3.24
C LEU A 239 9.01 23.67 -4.63
N GLY A 240 8.08 23.90 -5.56
CA GLY A 240 8.39 24.40 -6.91
C GLY A 240 8.87 25.86 -6.96
N ARG A 241 8.76 26.61 -5.84
CA ARG A 241 9.19 28.01 -5.73
C ARG A 241 10.47 28.20 -4.92
N GLN A 242 11.05 27.15 -4.35
CA GLN A 242 12.34 27.25 -3.69
C GLN A 242 13.45 27.31 -4.75
N PRO A 243 14.28 28.36 -4.77
CA PRO A 243 15.45 28.37 -5.64
C PRO A 243 16.34 27.19 -5.27
N CYS A 244 16.73 26.39 -6.26
CA CYS A 244 17.73 25.35 -6.11
C CYS A 244 18.91 25.92 -5.31
N ARG A 245 19.05 25.52 -4.05
CA ARG A 245 20.32 25.73 -3.34
C ARG A 245 21.31 24.83 -4.05
N ALA A 246 22.11 25.43 -4.93
CA ALA A 246 23.29 24.81 -5.47
C ALA A 246 24.06 24.20 -4.30
N PHE A 247 24.39 22.91 -4.44
CA PHE A 247 25.51 22.30 -3.76
C PHE A 247 26.69 23.27 -3.92
N SER A 248 27.00 24.02 -2.88
CA SER A 248 28.18 24.87 -2.87
C SER A 248 29.39 23.93 -2.76
N ASP A 249 30.19 23.94 -3.82
CA ASP A 249 31.53 23.40 -3.90
C ASP A 249 32.39 23.90 -2.73
N ASP A 250 32.46 23.12 -1.64
CA ASP A 250 33.59 23.19 -0.72
C ASP A 250 34.69 22.25 -1.24
N LEU A 251 35.36 22.68 -2.31
CA LEU A 251 36.70 22.22 -2.64
C LEU A 251 37.70 23.17 -1.97
N PRO A 252 38.62 22.66 -1.13
CA PRO A 252 39.62 23.50 -0.48
C PRO A 252 40.57 24.07 -1.54
N ARG A 253 40.66 25.41 -1.59
CA ARG A 253 41.61 26.12 -2.46
C ARG A 253 43.03 25.86 -2.02
N ASP A 254 43.82 25.33 -2.96
CA ASP A 254 45.27 25.19 -2.89
C ASP A 254 45.98 26.43 -2.34
N HIS A 255 46.82 26.21 -1.34
CA HIS A 255 47.90 27.10 -0.95
C HIS A 255 49.10 26.88 -1.89
N LEU A 256 49.22 27.71 -2.93
CA LEU A 256 50.46 27.87 -3.68
C LEU A 256 50.62 29.32 -4.18
N ARG A 257 51.43 30.09 -3.44
CA ARG A 257 52.44 31.11 -3.88
C ARG A 257 52.66 32.10 -2.73
N SER A 258 53.79 32.02 -2.04
CA SER A 258 55.08 32.67 -2.38
C SER A 258 55.28 33.98 -1.61
N LYS A 259 56.29 34.01 -0.72
CA LYS A 259 57.43 34.95 -0.73
C LYS A 259 58.32 34.72 0.51
N GLY A 260 59.61 34.53 0.27
CA GLY A 260 60.68 34.30 1.25
C GLY A 260 61.78 33.48 0.60
#